data_AF-A0A945G266-F1
#
_entry.id   AF-A0A945G266-F1
#
_cell.length_a   1.000
_cell.length_b   1.000
_cell.length_c   1.000
_cell.angle_alpha   90.00
_cell.angle_beta   90.00
_cell.angle_gamma   90.00
#
_symmetry.space_group_name_H-M   'P 1'
#
loop_
_entity.id
_entity.type
_entity.pdbx_description
1 polymer ?
#
loop_
_entity_poly.entity_id
_entity_poly.type
_entity_poly.pdbx_seq_one_letter_code
_entity_poly.pdbx_strand_id
1 'polypeptide(L)'
;MARLIHLSGIFSLIFACQLNALEFDIETIAVSPKNNVDIIPFSNESSAEAKLLIIETPVINQLEKQMQELSNEPVRHIKVFQRRGSEWNLILTKALEDSMDLVDTITTPKGIQLVGLQGSKLLYLDENTSLFKPFLTTLPMFSGRSWGSSPVMEMFADINGDGFDDFLIPN
;
A
#
# COMPACT_ATOMS: atom_id res chain seq x y z
N MET A 1 -4.95 -38.17 -74.29
CA MET A 1 -5.49 -37.20 -73.31
C MET A 1 -5.01 -37.60 -71.92
N ALA A 2 -4.80 -36.60 -71.07
CA ALA A 2 -3.88 -36.58 -69.93
C ALA A 2 -4.23 -37.48 -68.72
N ARG A 3 -3.18 -37.86 -67.98
CA ARG A 3 -3.16 -38.51 -66.65
C ARG A 3 -3.98 -37.75 -65.61
N LEU A 4 -4.53 -38.47 -64.63
CA LEU A 4 -4.77 -37.94 -63.29
C LEU A 4 -4.41 -38.99 -62.23
N ILE A 5 -3.35 -38.72 -61.47
CA ILE A 5 -2.94 -39.47 -60.27
C ILE A 5 -3.54 -38.70 -59.10
N HIS A 6 -4.46 -39.31 -58.35
CA HIS A 6 -4.97 -38.71 -57.12
C HIS A 6 -3.99 -38.97 -55.98
N LEU A 7 -3.22 -37.94 -55.60
CA LEU A 7 -2.54 -37.86 -54.31
C LEU A 7 -3.57 -37.55 -53.23
N SER A 8 -3.76 -38.44 -52.25
CA SER A 8 -4.46 -38.11 -51.01
C SER A 8 -3.48 -37.42 -50.05
N GLY A 9 -3.64 -36.12 -49.85
CA GLY A 9 -2.86 -35.34 -48.89
C GLY A 9 -3.31 -35.57 -47.44
N ILE A 10 -2.34 -35.73 -46.54
CA ILE A 10 -2.56 -35.79 -45.09
C ILE A 10 -2.82 -34.36 -44.60
N PHE A 11 -4.01 -34.10 -44.05
CA PHE A 11 -4.31 -32.85 -43.34
C PHE A 11 -3.96 -33.03 -41.86
N SER A 12 -2.78 -32.56 -41.45
CA SER A 12 -2.46 -32.36 -40.04
C SER A 12 -2.99 -30.99 -39.59
N LEU A 13 -4.07 -30.96 -38.81
CA LEU A 13 -4.49 -29.78 -38.07
C LEU A 13 -3.48 -29.53 -36.94
N ILE A 14 -2.65 -28.49 -37.08
CA ILE A 14 -1.84 -28.00 -35.98
C ILE A 14 -2.73 -27.07 -35.16
N PHE A 15 -3.21 -27.55 -34.01
CA PHE A 15 -3.79 -26.68 -32.98
C PHE A 15 -2.65 -25.89 -32.35
N ALA A 16 -2.47 -24.63 -32.76
CA ALA A 16 -1.61 -23.69 -32.06
C ALA A 16 -2.39 -23.15 -30.85
N CYS A 17 -2.14 -23.69 -29.66
CA CYS A 17 -2.50 -23.00 -28.43
C CYS A 17 -1.70 -21.69 -28.37
N GLN A 18 -2.39 -20.54 -28.41
CA GLN A 18 -1.76 -19.27 -28.10
C GLN A 18 -1.49 -19.24 -26.59
N LEU A 19 -0.23 -19.45 -26.20
CA LEU A 19 0.25 -18.99 -24.91
C LEU A 19 0.27 -17.47 -24.97
N ASN A 20 -0.69 -16.82 -24.32
CA ASN A 20 -0.58 -15.39 -24.06
C ASN A 20 0.63 -15.19 -23.14
N ALA A 21 1.64 -14.49 -23.64
CA ALA A 21 2.73 -14.01 -22.80
C ALA A 21 2.15 -13.02 -21.79
N LEU A 22 2.60 -13.10 -20.54
CA LEU A 22 2.24 -12.13 -19.52
C LEU A 22 2.88 -10.79 -19.90
N GLU A 23 2.08 -9.88 -20.44
CA GLU A 23 2.50 -8.51 -20.75
C GLU A 23 2.41 -7.69 -19.47
N PHE A 24 3.53 -7.10 -19.06
CA PHE A 24 3.60 -6.28 -17.86
C PHE A 24 3.70 -4.81 -18.28
N ASP A 25 2.70 -4.01 -17.90
CA ASP A 25 2.81 -2.56 -17.97
C ASP A 25 3.68 -2.07 -16.80
N ILE A 26 4.86 -1.53 -17.11
CA ILE A 26 5.78 -0.97 -16.12
C ILE A 26 5.58 0.55 -16.06
N GLU A 27 5.12 1.04 -14.91
CA GLU A 27 4.98 2.47 -14.63
C GLU A 27 5.92 2.87 -13.47
N THR A 28 6.46 4.09 -13.52
CA THR A 28 7.42 4.59 -12.52
C THR A 28 6.82 5.74 -11.72
N ILE A 29 6.90 5.65 -10.39
CA ILE A 29 6.57 6.74 -9.47
C ILE A 29 7.88 7.25 -8.86
N ALA A 30 8.15 8.55 -9.01
CA ALA A 30 9.34 9.16 -8.44
C ALA A 30 9.22 9.31 -6.91
N VAL A 31 10.24 8.84 -6.19
CA VAL A 31 10.38 8.98 -4.73
C VAL A 31 11.70 9.68 -4.40
N SER A 32 11.79 10.28 -3.22
CA SER A 32 13.04 10.92 -2.78
C SER A 32 14.13 9.87 -2.48
N PRO A 33 15.31 9.91 -3.14
CA PRO A 33 16.37 8.92 -2.93
C PRO A 33 17.08 9.04 -1.59
N LYS A 34 16.83 10.12 -0.83
CA LYS A 34 17.37 10.32 0.53
C LYS A 34 16.41 9.82 1.62
N ASN A 35 15.27 9.27 1.23
CA ASN A 35 14.24 8.83 2.15
C ASN A 35 14.17 7.30 2.12
N ASN A 36 13.94 6.69 3.28
CA ASN A 36 13.43 5.33 3.31
C ASN A 36 11.99 5.36 2.79
N VAL A 37 11.63 4.37 1.99
CA VAL A 37 10.34 4.31 1.30
C VAL A 37 9.65 3.01 1.63
N ASP A 38 8.48 3.11 2.24
CA ASP A 38 7.55 1.99 2.40
C ASP A 38 6.40 2.15 1.41
N ILE A 39 5.94 1.02 0.84
CA ILE A 39 4.89 0.99 -0.17
C ILE A 39 3.81 0.00 0.26
N ILE A 40 2.57 0.47 0.38
CA ILE A 40 1.42 -0.34 0.77
C ILE A 40 0.35 -0.22 -0.34
N PRO A 41 0.13 -1.26 -1.16
CA PRO A 41 -0.99 -1.30 -2.10
C PRO A 41 -2.30 -1.59 -1.36
N PHE A 42 -3.38 -0.92 -1.75
CA PHE A 42 -4.71 -1.20 -1.20
C PHE A 42 -5.82 -0.81 -2.18
N SER A 43 -6.93 -1.54 -2.18
CA SER A 43 -8.08 -1.24 -3.02
C SER A 43 -9.35 -1.85 -2.44
N ASN A 44 -10.42 -1.08 -2.38
CA ASN A 44 -11.73 -1.64 -2.00
C ASN A 44 -12.18 -2.59 -3.11
N GLU A 45 -12.64 -3.81 -2.76
CA GLU A 45 -13.10 -4.78 -3.76
C GLU A 45 -14.22 -4.25 -4.67
N SER A 46 -15.04 -3.33 -4.15
CA SER A 46 -16.11 -2.66 -4.89
C SER A 46 -15.66 -1.47 -5.75
N SER A 47 -14.37 -1.08 -5.66
CA SER A 47 -13.79 0.04 -6.38
C SER A 47 -13.01 -0.44 -7.60
N ALA A 48 -13.30 0.14 -8.77
CA ALA A 48 -12.47 -0.05 -9.95
C ALA A 48 -11.11 0.68 -9.85
N GLU A 49 -10.87 1.41 -8.77
CA GLU A 49 -9.71 2.26 -8.55
C GLU A 49 -8.73 1.57 -7.59
N ALA A 50 -7.53 1.24 -8.07
CA ALA A 50 -6.43 0.81 -7.23
C ALA A 50 -5.79 2.00 -6.52
N LYS A 51 -5.37 1.83 -5.26
CA LYS A 51 -4.64 2.85 -4.50
C LYS A 51 -3.28 2.31 -4.05
N LEU A 52 -2.34 3.24 -3.91
CA LEU A 52 -1.01 2.98 -3.43
C LEU A 52 -0.66 4.04 -2.39
N LEU A 53 -0.25 3.59 -1.21
CA LEU A 53 0.34 4.45 -0.21
C LEU A 53 1.86 4.36 -0.32
N ILE A 54 2.50 5.52 -0.36
CA ILE A 54 3.96 5.65 -0.26
C ILE A 54 4.26 6.45 1.00
N ILE A 55 5.11 5.92 1.86
CA ILE A 55 5.59 6.59 3.07
C ILE A 55 7.03 6.96 2.83
N GLU A 56 7.33 8.26 2.88
CA GLU A 56 8.68 8.77 2.74
C GLU A 56 9.20 9.22 4.12
N THR A 57 10.19 8.49 4.63
CA THR A 57 10.86 8.80 5.90
C THR A 57 12.24 9.40 5.62
N PRO A 58 12.48 10.67 5.95
CA PRO A 58 13.80 11.29 5.74
C PRO A 58 14.89 10.55 6.52
N VAL A 59 15.99 10.20 5.84
CA VAL A 59 17.22 9.71 6.49
C VAL A 59 18.04 10.93 6.88
N ILE A 60 17.86 11.40 8.12
CA ILE A 60 18.54 12.58 8.68
C ILE A 60 19.42 12.14 9.84
N ASN A 61 20.71 12.50 9.81
CA ASN A 61 21.64 12.19 10.88
C ASN A 61 21.50 13.14 12.08
N GLN A 62 22.10 12.79 13.23
CA GLN A 62 21.94 13.57 14.48
C GLN A 62 22.42 15.03 14.38
N LEU A 63 23.49 15.29 13.62
CA LEU A 63 24.00 16.64 13.42
C LEU A 63 23.03 17.49 12.57
N GLU A 64 22.49 16.90 11.50
CA GLU A 64 21.51 17.56 10.65
C GLU A 64 20.21 17.86 11.41
N LYS A 65 19.77 16.97 12.32
CA LYS A 65 18.63 17.23 13.21
C LYS A 65 18.86 18.47 14.07
N GLN A 66 20.04 18.58 14.68
CA GLN A 66 20.40 19.72 15.52
C GLN A 66 20.50 21.02 14.72
N MET A 67 21.03 20.97 13.50
CA MET A 67 21.17 22.14 12.63
C MET A 67 19.84 22.67 12.09
N GLN A 68 18.84 21.80 11.93
CA GLN A 68 17.53 22.17 11.38
C GLN A 68 16.49 22.50 12.47
N GLU A 69 16.89 22.54 13.75
CA GLU A 69 15.98 22.72 14.90
C GLU A 69 14.78 21.76 14.87
N LEU A 70 14.94 20.60 14.22
CA LEU A 70 13.89 19.60 14.14
C LEU A 70 13.66 19.01 15.53
N SER A 71 12.42 18.63 15.82
CA SER A 71 12.15 17.78 16.98
C SER A 71 12.97 16.48 16.86
N ASN A 72 12.97 15.63 17.90
CA ASN A 72 13.69 14.35 17.84
C ASN A 72 13.27 13.48 16.63
N GLU A 73 12.10 13.76 16.03
CA GLU A 73 11.51 13.05 14.90
C GLU A 73 11.66 13.80 13.56
N PRO A 74 12.13 13.14 12.49
CA PRO A 74 12.04 13.70 11.15
C PRO A 74 10.58 13.72 10.67
N VAL A 75 10.15 14.79 10.00
CA VAL A 75 8.80 14.89 9.41
C VAL A 75 8.65 13.87 8.28
N ARG A 76 7.88 12.81 8.55
CA ARG A 76 7.50 11.80 7.56
C ARG A 76 6.34 12.30 6.71
N HIS A 77 6.34 11.94 5.43
CA HIS A 77 5.26 12.28 4.52
C HIS A 77 4.59 11.03 3.98
N ILE A 78 3.27 11.02 4.02
CA ILE A 78 2.46 10.03 3.31
C ILE A 78 2.00 10.61 1.99
N LYS A 79 2.04 9.77 0.96
CA LYS A 79 1.54 10.08 -0.37
C LYS A 79 0.57 9.00 -0.78
N VAL A 80 -0.67 9.38 -1.10
CA VAL A 80 -1.66 8.44 -1.65
C VAL A 80 -1.76 8.66 -3.15
N PHE A 81 -1.49 7.61 -3.90
CA PHE A 81 -1.70 7.55 -5.33
C PHE A 81 -2.95 6.74 -5.63
N GLN A 82 -3.67 7.15 -6.66
CA GLN A 82 -4.84 6.46 -7.17
C GLN A 82 -4.65 6.18 -8.65
N ARG A 83 -4.90 4.95 -9.07
CA ARG A 83 -4.88 4.57 -10.48
C ARG A 83 -6.21 4.97 -11.12
N ARG A 84 -6.13 5.77 -12.19
CA ARG A 84 -7.27 6.09 -13.05
C ARG A 84 -6.90 5.72 -14.48
N GLY A 85 -7.54 4.68 -15.00
CA GLY A 85 -7.15 4.08 -16.28
C GLY A 85 -5.75 3.45 -16.18
N SER A 86 -4.82 3.95 -17.01
CA SER A 86 -3.43 3.46 -17.10
C SER A 86 -2.41 4.37 -16.42
N GLU A 87 -2.83 5.28 -15.54
CA GLU A 87 -1.92 6.22 -14.89
C GLU A 87 -2.16 6.33 -13.38
N TRP A 88 -1.06 6.37 -12.62
CA TRP A 88 -1.04 6.71 -11.20
C TRP A 88 -1.07 8.21 -10.98
N ASN A 89 -2.05 8.68 -10.21
CA ASN A 89 -2.23 10.08 -9.88
C ASN A 89 -2.01 10.30 -8.39
N LEU A 90 -1.15 11.25 -8.01
CA LEU A 90 -1.00 11.69 -6.62
C LEU A 90 -2.26 12.45 -6.19
N ILE A 91 -3.00 11.91 -5.21
CA ILE A 91 -4.25 12.52 -4.72
C ILE A 91 -4.11 13.13 -3.33
N LEU A 92 -3.11 12.72 -2.55
CA LEU A 92 -2.84 13.26 -1.21
C LEU A 92 -1.35 13.31 -0.95
N THR A 93 -0.89 14.42 -0.37
CA THR A 93 0.38 14.48 0.38
C THR A 93 0.08 15.03 1.76
N LYS A 94 0.49 14.32 2.81
CA LYS A 94 0.19 14.69 4.19
C LYS A 94 1.41 14.40 5.07
N ALA A 95 1.83 15.38 5.86
CA ALA A 95 2.81 15.16 6.92
C ALA A 95 2.15 14.35 8.04
N LEU A 96 2.86 13.34 8.55
CA LEU A 96 2.49 12.67 9.78
C LEU A 96 2.73 13.62 10.95
N GLU A 97 1.84 13.56 11.94
CA GLU A 97 2.05 14.28 13.21
C GLU A 97 3.18 13.64 13.99
N ASP A 98 3.82 14.44 14.85
CA ASP A 98 4.82 13.94 15.80
C ASP A 98 4.23 12.76 16.60
N SER A 99 5.04 11.75 16.84
CA SER A 99 4.74 10.48 17.49
C SER A 99 3.78 9.53 16.76
N MET A 100 3.38 9.84 15.52
CA MET A 100 2.47 8.98 14.76
C MET A 100 3.23 7.96 13.92
N ASP A 101 3.02 6.67 14.18
CA ASP A 101 3.50 5.57 13.36
C ASP A 101 2.37 4.99 12.51
N LEU A 102 2.57 4.87 11.19
CA LEU A 102 1.66 4.10 10.37
C LEU A 102 1.87 2.61 10.62
N VAL A 103 0.76 1.89 10.72
CA VAL A 103 0.76 0.47 11.09
C VAL A 103 0.39 -0.36 9.88
N ASP A 104 -0.82 -0.17 9.36
CA ASP A 104 -1.34 -1.02 8.27
C ASP A 104 -2.61 -0.40 7.66
N THR A 105 -3.22 -1.12 6.73
CA THR A 105 -4.60 -0.94 6.32
C THR A 105 -5.56 -1.86 7.07
N ILE A 106 -6.81 -1.44 7.23
CA ILE A 106 -7.89 -2.28 7.77
C ILE A 106 -9.06 -2.35 6.81
N THR A 107 -9.61 -3.53 6.61
CA THR A 107 -10.83 -3.77 5.87
C THR A 107 -12.03 -3.63 6.80
N THR A 108 -12.88 -2.63 6.54
CA THR A 108 -14.09 -2.35 7.33
C THR A 108 -15.34 -2.37 6.43
N PRO A 109 -16.56 -2.34 7.00
CA PRO A 109 -17.77 -2.15 6.20
C PRO A 109 -17.81 -0.84 5.38
N LYS A 110 -16.95 0.14 5.70
CA LYS A 110 -16.80 1.39 4.93
C LYS A 110 -15.75 1.28 3.81
N GLY A 111 -15.12 0.12 3.65
CA GLY A 111 -13.96 -0.12 2.81
C GLY A 111 -12.65 -0.17 3.60
N ILE A 112 -11.56 -0.23 2.86
CA ILE A 112 -10.20 -0.23 3.37
C ILE A 112 -9.84 1.17 3.87
N GLN A 113 -9.30 1.24 5.08
CA GLN A 113 -8.84 2.49 5.69
C GLN A 113 -7.37 2.36 6.09
N LEU A 114 -6.59 3.42 5.87
CA LEU A 114 -5.22 3.50 6.38
C LEU A 114 -5.25 3.78 7.89
N VAL A 115 -4.50 3.02 8.66
CA VAL A 115 -4.44 3.13 10.11
C VAL A 115 -3.03 3.47 10.56
N GLY A 116 -2.96 4.40 11.51
CA GLY A 116 -1.76 4.68 12.27
C GLY A 116 -2.03 4.67 13.75
N LEU A 117 -0.97 4.76 14.51
CA LEU A 117 -0.93 4.78 15.95
C LEU A 117 -0.30 6.08 16.41
N GLN A 118 -0.91 6.74 17.39
CA GLN A 118 -0.34 7.88 18.08
C GLN A 118 -0.54 7.68 19.59
N GLY A 119 0.57 7.43 20.30
CA GLY A 119 0.53 7.05 21.71
C GLY A 119 -0.29 5.77 21.94
N SER A 120 -1.41 5.89 22.66
CA SER A 120 -2.34 4.80 22.98
C SER A 120 -3.62 4.86 22.16
N LYS A 121 -3.56 5.42 20.95
CA LYS A 121 -4.72 5.57 20.08
C LYS A 121 -4.41 5.04 18.69
N LEU A 122 -5.29 4.19 18.18
CA LEU A 122 -5.40 3.94 16.76
C LEU A 122 -6.19 5.08 16.11
N LEU A 123 -5.68 5.54 14.98
CA LEU A 123 -6.21 6.61 14.16
C LEU A 123 -6.41 6.06 12.75
N TYR A 124 -7.52 6.39 12.09
CA TYR A 124 -7.69 6.11 10.67
C TYR A 124 -7.59 7.41 9.85
N LEU A 125 -7.08 7.34 8.63
CA LEU A 125 -7.12 8.44 7.68
C LEU A 125 -8.53 8.56 7.11
N ASP A 126 -9.22 9.66 7.44
CA ASP A 126 -10.50 9.99 6.83
C ASP A 126 -10.26 10.60 5.44
N GLU A 127 -10.62 9.89 4.38
CA GLU A 127 -10.35 10.31 3.00
C GLU A 127 -11.07 11.61 2.60
N ASN A 128 -12.24 11.90 3.19
CA ASN A 128 -13.01 13.10 2.87
C ASN A 128 -12.36 14.37 3.41
N THR A 129 -11.73 14.25 4.57
CA THR A 129 -11.11 15.37 5.29
C THR A 129 -9.59 15.38 5.18
N SER A 130 -8.97 14.28 4.73
CA SER A 130 -7.53 14.06 4.74
C SER A 130 -6.88 14.23 6.13
N LEU A 131 -7.67 13.96 7.18
CA LEU A 131 -7.26 14.07 8.57
C LEU A 131 -7.30 12.70 9.23
N PHE A 132 -6.34 12.47 10.13
CA PHE A 132 -6.38 11.32 11.01
C PHE A 132 -7.43 11.54 12.10
N LYS A 133 -8.31 10.55 12.26
CA LYS A 133 -9.39 10.58 13.24
C LYS A 133 -9.26 9.42 14.22
N PRO A 134 -9.61 9.62 15.51
CA PRO A 134 -9.70 8.53 16.47
C PRO A 134 -10.52 7.36 15.96
N PHE A 135 -9.92 6.17 16.00
CA PHE A 135 -10.57 4.90 15.73
C PHE A 135 -10.86 4.16 17.04
N LEU A 136 -9.80 3.83 17.77
CA LEU A 136 -9.86 3.03 19.00
C LEU A 136 -8.81 3.52 20.00
N THR A 137 -9.12 3.47 21.29
CA THR A 137 -8.10 3.64 22.34
C THR A 137 -7.53 2.28 22.68
N THR A 138 -6.21 2.15 22.62
CA THR A 138 -5.48 0.91 22.89
C THR A 138 -4.74 1.01 24.23
N LEU A 139 -4.22 -0.10 24.75
CA LEU A 139 -3.16 -0.04 25.76
C LEU A 139 -1.90 0.59 25.15
N PRO A 140 -0.93 1.08 25.96
CA PRO A 140 0.37 1.54 25.49
C PRO A 140 1.26 0.36 25.01
N MET A 141 0.73 -0.45 24.10
CA MET A 141 1.32 -1.66 23.51
C MET A 141 2.49 -1.35 22.55
N PHE A 142 2.78 -0.07 22.32
CA PHE A 142 3.90 0.41 21.50
C PHE A 142 4.82 1.38 22.24
N SER A 143 4.72 1.44 23.57
CA SER A 143 5.65 2.25 24.36
C SER A 143 7.10 1.78 24.14
N GLY A 144 8.01 2.73 23.92
CA GLY A 144 9.45 2.46 23.76
C GLY A 144 9.93 2.07 22.35
N ARG A 145 9.11 2.20 21.31
CA ARG A 145 9.55 1.96 19.92
C ARG A 145 10.34 3.14 19.35
N SER A 146 11.25 2.82 18.43
CA SER A 146 11.97 3.80 17.64
C SER A 146 11.18 4.17 16.40
N TRP A 147 11.24 5.44 16.02
CA TRP A 147 10.56 5.98 14.84
C TRP A 147 10.86 5.20 13.55
N GLY A 148 9.82 4.97 12.74
CA GLY A 148 9.94 4.28 11.46
C GLY A 148 10.00 2.74 11.56
N SER A 149 9.88 2.17 12.76
CA SER A 149 9.57 0.74 12.87
C SER A 149 8.06 0.56 12.73
N SER A 150 7.59 0.25 11.51
CA SER A 150 6.25 -0.30 11.37
C SER A 150 6.19 -1.59 12.22
N PRO A 151 5.18 -1.78 13.08
CA PRO A 151 4.99 -3.05 13.75
C PRO A 151 4.94 -4.14 12.68
N VAL A 152 5.94 -5.01 12.63
CA VAL A 152 5.86 -6.27 11.85
C VAL A 152 4.98 -7.24 12.64
N MET A 153 3.75 -6.83 12.89
CA MET A 153 2.76 -7.61 13.59
C MET A 153 1.51 -7.51 12.73
N GLU A 154 1.04 -8.64 12.21
CA GLU A 154 -0.28 -8.76 11.60
C GLU A 154 -1.30 -8.43 12.71
N MET A 155 -1.57 -7.15 12.92
CA MET A 155 -2.50 -6.66 13.94
C MET A 155 -3.93 -6.67 13.42
N PHE A 156 -4.07 -6.76 12.11
CA PHE A 156 -5.33 -6.73 11.39
C PHE A 156 -5.33 -7.94 10.47
N ALA A 157 -6.25 -8.85 10.74
CA ALA A 157 -6.42 -10.05 9.94
C ALA A 157 -7.86 -10.53 10.11
N ASP A 158 -8.52 -10.88 9.03
CA ASP A 158 -9.81 -11.60 9.07
C ASP A 158 -9.60 -13.03 9.59
N ILE A 159 -9.76 -13.23 10.90
CA ILE A 159 -9.58 -14.55 11.52
C ILE A 159 -10.85 -15.40 11.47
N ASN A 160 -11.99 -14.79 11.15
CA ASN A 160 -13.30 -15.43 11.23
C ASN A 160 -13.95 -15.68 9.85
N GLY A 161 -13.38 -15.12 8.78
CA GLY A 161 -13.77 -15.31 7.38
C GLY A 161 -14.96 -14.45 6.93
N ASP A 162 -15.25 -13.33 7.60
CA ASP A 162 -16.37 -12.44 7.25
C ASP A 162 -16.00 -11.34 6.25
N GLY A 163 -14.74 -11.29 5.82
CA GLY A 163 -14.20 -10.28 4.92
C GLY A 163 -13.84 -8.96 5.60
N PHE A 164 -13.81 -8.90 6.94
CA PHE A 164 -13.37 -7.75 7.71
C PHE A 164 -12.21 -8.11 8.62
N ASP A 165 -11.27 -7.18 8.78
CA ASP A 165 -10.11 -7.46 9.62
C ASP A 165 -10.48 -7.38 11.11
N ASP A 166 -10.12 -8.42 11.86
CA ASP A 166 -10.17 -8.43 13.30
C ASP A 166 -8.91 -7.77 13.90
N PHE A 167 -9.06 -7.06 15.02
CA PHE A 167 -7.93 -6.40 15.69
C PHE A 167 -7.27 -7.33 16.71
N LEU A 168 -6.05 -7.77 16.39
CA LEU A 168 -5.22 -8.65 17.20
C LEU A 168 -4.36 -7.84 18.18
N ILE A 169 -4.69 -7.92 19.47
CA ILE A 169 -3.93 -7.27 20.54
C ILE A 169 -2.96 -8.30 21.16
N PRO A 170 -1.63 -8.13 21.02
CA PRO A 170 -0.67 -8.94 21.75
C PRO A 170 -0.79 -8.67 23.26
N ASN A 171 -0.72 -9.74 24.06
CA ASN A 171 -0.66 -9.66 25.52
C ASN A 171 0.69 -9.13 26.03
#